data_AF-A0A958J959-F1
#
_entry.id   AF-A0A958J959-F1
#
_cell.length_a   1.000
_cell.length_b   1.000
_cell.length_c   1.000
_cell.angle_alpha   90.00
_cell.angle_beta   90.00
_cell.angle_gamma   90.00
#
_symmetry.space_group_name_H-M   'P 1'
#
loop_
_entity.id
_entity.type
_entity.pdbx_description
1 polymer ?
#
loop_
_entity_poly.entity_id
_entity_poly.type
_entity_poly.pdbx_seq_one_letter_code
_entity_poly.pdbx_strand_id
1 'polypeptide(L)'
;MDIVNIAAYKFVDLPEEALPELRDQLLADCERRELLGTILLSSEGINLILAGAAEQIDGFKQMLSGMASFQDLEYKESRSSHPPFKRMWVKIKKEIITMNREEIRPAAFTGPRISAQELKRWLDEGREFTLLDTRNDYEVRLGSFAQAEDLHIASFRQFPEAVEQMPSEARDKPLVMFCTGGIRCEKASPLLLQKGFREVYQLDGGILKYFEAVGDAHFRG
;
A
#
# COMPACT_ATOMS: atom_id res chain seq x y z
N MET A 1 4.15 26.78 7.17
CA MET A 1 4.21 26.35 5.76
C MET A 1 3.35 25.13 5.65
N ASP A 2 2.52 25.05 4.62
CA ASP A 2 1.68 23.89 4.36
C ASP A 2 2.55 22.81 3.69
N ILE A 3 2.78 21.70 4.39
CA ILE A 3 3.63 20.61 3.90
C ILE A 3 2.73 19.61 3.17
N VAL A 4 3.09 19.31 1.92
CA VAL A 4 2.44 18.28 1.12
C VAL A 4 3.16 16.97 1.37
N ASN A 5 2.39 15.94 1.72
CA ASN A 5 2.84 14.57 1.90
C ASN A 5 2.26 13.73 0.77
N ILE A 6 3.13 12.98 0.09
CA ILE A 6 2.73 12.01 -0.93
C ILE A 6 3.06 10.60 -0.47
N ALA A 7 2.19 9.65 -0.81
CA ALA A 7 2.47 8.23 -0.77
C ALA A 7 2.11 7.60 -2.11
N ALA A 8 3.01 6.78 -2.65
CA ALA A 8 2.77 6.08 -3.91
C ALA A 8 3.55 4.77 -3.93
N TYR A 9 3.08 3.80 -4.71
CA TYR A 9 3.82 2.58 -4.99
C TYR A 9 3.46 2.07 -6.38
N LYS A 10 4.35 1.28 -6.95
CA LYS A 10 4.08 0.53 -8.17
C LYS A 10 4.90 -0.74 -8.19
N PHE A 11 4.22 -1.85 -8.46
CA PHE A 11 4.87 -3.09 -8.83
C PHE A 11 5.17 -3.06 -10.33
N VAL A 12 6.45 -3.10 -10.66
CA VAL A 12 6.97 -3.10 -12.03
C VAL A 12 8.33 -3.78 -12.00
N ASP A 13 8.60 -4.63 -12.99
CA ASP A 13 9.89 -5.30 -13.08
C ASP A 13 10.99 -4.25 -13.39
N LEU A 14 11.90 -4.07 -12.45
CA LEU A 14 13.08 -3.22 -12.58
C LEU A 14 14.33 -4.09 -12.66
N PRO A 15 15.22 -3.89 -13.65
CA PRO A 15 16.48 -4.62 -13.72
C PRO A 15 17.34 -4.35 -12.48
N GLU A 16 17.86 -5.40 -11.84
CA GLU A 16 18.65 -5.27 -10.60
C GLU A 16 19.91 -4.42 -10.79
N GLU A 17 20.53 -4.53 -11.96
CA GLU A 17 21.68 -3.76 -12.38
C GLU A 17 21.40 -2.25 -12.50
N ALA A 18 20.15 -1.86 -12.73
CA ALA A 18 19.74 -0.46 -12.85
C ALA A 18 19.38 0.18 -11.50
N LEU A 19 19.15 -0.63 -10.45
CA LEU A 19 18.72 -0.12 -9.14
C LEU A 19 19.73 0.82 -8.46
N PRO A 20 21.06 0.58 -8.51
CA PRO A 20 22.03 1.50 -7.92
C PRO A 20 22.01 2.90 -8.56
N GLU A 21 21.94 2.97 -9.88
CA GLU A 21 21.87 4.24 -10.61
C GLU A 21 20.54 4.96 -10.35
N LEU A 22 19.42 4.22 -10.40
CA LEU A 22 18.10 4.78 -10.07
C LEU A 22 18.05 5.31 -8.63
N ARG A 23 18.65 4.59 -7.67
CA ARG A 23 18.74 5.05 -6.28
C ARG A 23 19.45 6.40 -6.19
N ASP A 24 20.59 6.53 -6.84
CA ASP A 24 21.42 7.74 -6.78
C ASP A 24 20.74 8.91 -7.49
N GLN A 25 20.09 8.66 -8.62
CA GLN A 25 19.29 9.66 -9.34
C GLN A 25 18.13 10.17 -8.49
N LEU A 26 17.35 9.28 -7.86
CA LEU A 26 16.22 9.67 -7.02
C LEU A 26 16.67 10.39 -5.75
N LEU A 27 17.76 9.94 -5.13
CA LEU A 27 18.30 10.59 -3.93
C LEU A 27 18.77 12.01 -4.23
N ALA A 28 19.56 12.19 -5.30
CA ALA A 28 20.05 13.49 -5.71
C ALA A 28 18.92 14.47 -6.07
N ASP A 29 17.86 14.00 -6.75
CA ASP A 29 16.70 14.84 -7.05
C ASP A 29 15.93 15.24 -5.78
N CYS A 30 15.69 14.29 -4.86
CA CYS A 30 15.04 14.59 -3.59
C CYS A 30 15.85 15.56 -2.73
N GLU A 31 17.17 15.38 -2.63
CA GLU A 31 18.05 16.28 -1.87
C GLU A 31 18.09 17.68 -2.46
N ARG A 32 18.20 17.81 -3.79
CA ARG A 32 18.15 19.10 -4.50
C ARG A 32 16.84 19.86 -4.25
N ARG A 33 15.75 19.13 -4.03
CA ARG A 33 14.40 19.66 -3.76
C ARG A 33 14.08 19.80 -2.28
N GLU A 34 15.03 19.48 -1.40
CA GLU A 34 14.87 19.49 0.06
C GLU A 34 13.70 18.61 0.54
N LEU A 35 13.39 17.54 -0.19
CA LEU A 35 12.35 16.58 0.18
C LEU A 35 12.83 15.69 1.32
N LEU A 36 11.90 15.32 2.20
CA LEU A 36 12.14 14.39 3.31
C LEU A 36 11.25 13.18 3.16
N GLY A 37 11.69 12.01 3.63
CA GLY A 37 10.91 10.79 3.53
C GLY A 37 11.73 9.56 3.17
N THR A 38 11.09 8.60 2.51
CA THR A 38 11.72 7.35 2.12
C THR A 38 11.19 6.87 0.78
N ILE A 39 12.09 6.46 -0.10
CA ILE A 39 11.83 5.67 -1.28
C ILE A 39 12.48 4.30 -1.08
N LEU A 40 11.70 3.24 -1.28
CA LEU A 40 12.15 1.87 -1.35
C LEU A 40 12.16 1.45 -2.82
N LEU A 41 13.27 0.90 -3.26
CA LEU A 41 13.45 0.30 -4.57
C LEU A 41 13.70 -1.20 -4.39
N SER A 42 13.14 -2.00 -5.28
CA SER A 42 13.47 -3.42 -5.46
C SER A 42 13.34 -3.76 -6.95
N SER A 43 13.82 -4.93 -7.36
CA SER A 43 13.53 -5.48 -8.68
C SER A 43 12.03 -5.65 -8.93
N GLU A 44 11.21 -5.72 -7.88
CA GLU A 44 9.74 -5.77 -7.99
C GLU A 44 9.07 -4.38 -8.08
N GLY A 45 9.80 -3.26 -7.99
CA GLY A 45 9.26 -1.92 -8.22
C GLY A 45 9.68 -0.84 -7.22
N ILE A 46 8.77 0.10 -6.94
CA ILE A 46 9.00 1.29 -6.10
C ILE A 46 7.89 1.47 -5.06
N ASN A 47 8.24 1.92 -3.86
CA ASN A 47 7.31 2.39 -2.83
C ASN A 47 7.89 3.65 -2.17
N LEU A 48 7.13 4.74 -2.15
CA LEU A 48 7.60 6.03 -1.67
C LEU A 48 6.60 6.68 -0.72
N ILE A 49 7.16 7.37 0.28
CA ILE A 49 6.45 8.34 1.11
C ILE A 49 7.36 9.55 1.26
N LEU A 50 6.94 10.70 0.75
CA LEU A 50 7.73 11.93 0.72
C LEU A 50 6.93 13.10 1.28
N ALA A 51 7.62 14.09 1.81
CA ALA A 51 7.05 15.32 2.31
C ALA A 51 7.92 16.52 1.92
N GLY A 52 7.28 17.64 1.56
CA GLY A 52 7.96 18.87 1.20
C GLY A 52 7.00 20.00 0.83
N ALA A 53 7.54 21.11 0.34
CA ALA A 53 6.73 22.18 -0.24
C ALA A 53 6.04 21.69 -1.52
N ALA A 54 4.83 22.20 -1.79
CA ALA A 54 4.01 21.76 -2.93
C ALA A 54 4.76 21.80 -4.26
N GLU A 55 5.46 22.90 -4.57
CA GLU A 55 6.26 23.05 -5.79
C GLU A 55 7.36 21.98 -5.91
N GLN A 56 7.99 21.60 -4.80
CA GLN A 56 9.05 20.61 -4.77
C GLN A 56 8.51 19.20 -4.99
N ILE A 57 7.35 18.91 -4.40
CA ILE A 57 6.62 17.65 -4.62
C ILE A 57 6.16 17.54 -6.07
N ASP A 58 5.56 18.58 -6.65
CA ASP A 58 5.08 18.56 -8.03
C ASP A 58 6.23 18.39 -9.03
N GLY A 59 7.36 19.06 -8.78
CA GLY A 59 8.54 18.86 -9.59
C GLY A 59 9.13 17.45 -9.47
N PHE A 60 9.06 16.80 -8.30
CA PHE A 60 9.45 15.40 -8.14
C PHE A 60 8.49 14.46 -8.91
N LYS A 61 7.17 14.66 -8.78
CA LYS A 61 6.16 13.89 -9.55
C LYS A 61 6.42 14.00 -11.05
N GLN A 62 6.68 15.21 -11.54
CA GLN A 62 6.97 15.45 -12.96
C GLN A 62 8.23 14.71 -13.41
N MET A 63 9.32 14.80 -12.64
CA MET A 63 10.57 14.08 -12.93
C MET A 63 10.33 12.57 -12.98
N LEU A 64 9.64 12.01 -11.98
CA LEU A 64 9.38 10.58 -11.90
C LEU A 64 8.45 10.11 -13.03
N SER A 65 7.43 10.90 -13.39
CA SER A 65 6.54 10.63 -14.53
C SER A 65 7.25 10.67 -15.88
N GLY A 66 8.43 11.30 -15.97
CA GLY A 66 9.28 11.27 -17.17
C GLY A 66 9.97 9.92 -17.40
N MET A 67 10.02 9.06 -16.38
CA MET A 67 10.59 7.72 -16.48
C MET A 67 9.53 6.72 -16.97
N ALA A 68 9.85 5.95 -18.01
CA ALA A 68 8.93 4.99 -18.62
C ALA A 68 8.28 4.02 -17.61
N SER A 69 9.04 3.57 -16.59
CA SER A 69 8.54 2.64 -15.58
C SER A 69 7.49 3.27 -14.63
N PHE A 70 7.38 4.60 -14.54
CA PHE A 70 6.60 5.30 -13.51
C PHE A 70 5.63 6.38 -14.04
N GLN A 71 5.36 6.41 -15.36
CA GLN A 71 4.54 7.45 -15.99
C GLN A 71 3.11 7.58 -15.43
N ASP A 72 2.52 6.45 -15.05
CA ASP A 72 1.15 6.26 -14.56
C ASP A 72 1.10 6.03 -13.04
N LEU A 73 2.13 6.43 -12.30
CA LEU A 73 2.16 6.29 -10.85
C LEU A 73 1.07 7.16 -10.21
N GLU A 74 0.16 6.53 -9.47
CA GLU A 74 -0.86 7.25 -8.70
C GLU A 74 -0.31 7.70 -7.33
N TYR A 75 -0.45 9.00 -7.05
CA TYR A 75 -0.03 9.60 -5.78
C TYR A 75 -1.23 9.86 -4.89
N LYS A 76 -1.13 9.44 -3.63
CA LYS A 76 -2.05 9.81 -2.56
C LYS A 76 -1.49 11.01 -1.83
N GLU A 77 -2.30 12.05 -1.65
CA GLU A 77 -1.84 13.34 -1.10
C GLU A 77 -2.53 13.68 0.21
N SER A 78 -1.76 14.19 1.17
CA SER A 78 -2.27 14.75 2.42
C SER A 78 -1.45 15.95 2.85
N ARG A 79 -1.99 16.77 3.74
CA ARG A 79 -1.36 18.00 4.22
C ARG A 79 -1.01 17.91 5.70
N SER A 80 0.11 18.50 6.09
CA SER A 80 0.53 18.61 7.49
C SER A 80 1.13 19.98 7.79
N SER A 81 1.05 20.39 9.06
CA SER A 81 1.64 21.66 9.53
C SER A 81 3.18 21.62 9.58
N HIS A 82 3.77 20.43 9.64
CA HIS A 82 5.20 20.18 9.74
C HIS A 82 5.57 18.89 8.99
N PRO A 83 6.82 18.74 8.51
CA PRO A 83 7.27 17.50 7.88
C PRO A 83 7.29 16.34 8.89
N PRO A 84 6.68 15.17 8.59
CA PRO A 84 6.66 14.03 9.49
C PRO A 84 8.00 13.26 9.50
N PHE A 85 8.90 13.56 8.57
CA PHE A 85 10.19 12.91 8.42
C PHE A 85 11.34 13.83 8.79
N LYS A 86 12.44 13.26 9.31
CA LYS A 86 13.63 14.03 9.72
C LYS A 86 14.73 14.08 8.67
N ARG A 87 14.69 13.21 7.67
CA ARG A 87 15.73 13.04 6.65
C ARG A 87 15.17 12.31 5.44
N MET A 88 15.88 12.40 4.32
CA MET A 88 15.59 11.65 3.11
C MET A 88 16.35 10.32 3.09
N TRP A 89 15.71 9.28 2.55
CA TRP A 89 16.33 7.99 2.28
C TRP A 89 15.87 7.43 0.94
N VAL A 90 16.80 6.90 0.15
CA VAL A 90 16.48 5.97 -0.94
C VAL A 90 17.19 4.66 -0.66
N LYS A 91 16.44 3.57 -0.50
CA LYS A 91 16.97 2.27 -0.07
C LYS A 91 16.61 1.19 -1.06
N ILE A 92 17.61 0.44 -1.51
CA ILE A 92 17.40 -0.82 -2.23
C ILE A 92 17.09 -1.91 -1.20
N LYS A 93 16.02 -2.65 -1.44
CA LYS A 93 15.52 -3.75 -0.60
C LYS A 93 15.21 -4.95 -1.49
N LYS A 94 15.07 -6.12 -0.86
CA LYS A 94 14.55 -7.32 -1.55
C LYS A 94 13.11 -7.15 -1.99
N GLU A 95 12.32 -6.44 -1.18
CA GLU A 95 10.91 -6.19 -1.43
C GLU A 95 10.57 -4.75 -1.05
N ILE A 96 9.70 -4.09 -1.83
CA ILE A 96 9.16 -2.76 -1.53
C ILE A 96 8.08 -2.81 -0.43
N ILE A 97 7.54 -4.00 -0.18
CA ILE A 97 6.79 -4.37 1.02
C ILE A 97 7.09 -5.84 1.35
N THR A 98 7.66 -6.10 2.52
CA THR A 98 8.22 -7.44 2.81
C THR A 98 7.15 -8.42 3.27
N MET A 99 6.89 -9.44 2.45
CA MET A 99 6.05 -10.60 2.79
C MET A 99 6.87 -11.90 2.89
N ASN A 100 8.14 -11.92 2.44
CA ASN A 100 9.01 -13.10 2.40
C ASN A 100 8.40 -14.26 1.59
N ARG A 101 7.85 -13.96 0.42
CA ARG A 101 7.33 -14.94 -0.55
C ARG A 101 7.74 -14.49 -1.96
N GLU A 102 8.90 -14.95 -2.42
CA GLU A 102 9.53 -14.54 -3.68
C GLU A 102 8.74 -15.00 -4.92
N GLU A 103 7.93 -16.06 -4.76
CA GLU A 103 7.03 -16.57 -5.78
C GLU A 103 5.82 -15.66 -6.07
N ILE A 104 5.54 -14.70 -5.16
CA ILE A 104 4.42 -13.76 -5.31
C ILE A 104 4.87 -12.55 -6.12
N ARG A 105 4.33 -12.40 -7.33
CA ARG A 105 4.66 -11.32 -8.27
C ARG A 105 3.43 -10.46 -8.59
N PRO A 106 3.15 -9.38 -7.83
CA PRO A 106 1.97 -8.53 -8.05
C PRO A 106 1.95 -7.83 -9.41
N ALA A 107 3.13 -7.58 -10.00
CA ALA A 107 3.25 -7.01 -11.35
C ALA A 107 2.66 -7.94 -12.43
N ALA A 108 2.65 -9.26 -12.19
CA ALA A 108 2.06 -10.23 -13.12
C ALA A 108 0.56 -10.41 -12.88
N PHE A 109 0.15 -10.47 -11.62
CA PHE A 109 -1.24 -10.65 -11.25
C PHE A 109 -1.51 -10.19 -9.81
N THR A 110 -2.64 -9.51 -9.63
CA THR A 110 -3.20 -9.17 -8.33
C THR A 110 -4.72 -9.40 -8.33
N GLY A 111 -5.33 -9.43 -7.14
CA GLY A 111 -6.77 -9.70 -6.99
C GLY A 111 -7.65 -8.55 -7.51
N PRO A 112 -8.93 -8.83 -7.82
CA PRO A 112 -9.90 -7.80 -8.19
C PRO A 112 -10.02 -6.71 -7.12
N ARG A 113 -10.30 -5.49 -7.56
CA ARG A 113 -10.48 -4.34 -6.69
C ARG A 113 -11.96 -4.11 -6.39
N ILE A 114 -12.28 -3.72 -5.17
CA ILE A 114 -13.59 -3.22 -4.76
C ILE A 114 -13.47 -1.72 -4.47
N SER A 115 -14.39 -0.92 -5.02
CA SER A 115 -14.39 0.53 -4.78
C SER A 115 -14.80 0.87 -3.35
N ALA A 116 -14.43 2.05 -2.87
CA ALA A 116 -14.85 2.54 -1.56
C ALA A 116 -16.38 2.58 -1.40
N GLN A 117 -17.09 3.06 -2.42
CA GLN A 117 -18.56 3.12 -2.45
C GLN A 117 -19.18 1.73 -2.41
N GLU A 118 -18.59 0.77 -3.13
CA GLU A 118 -19.09 -0.60 -3.14
C GLU A 118 -18.86 -1.32 -1.81
N LEU A 119 -17.67 -1.18 -1.21
CA LEU A 119 -17.41 -1.70 0.14
C LEU A 119 -18.35 -1.08 1.17
N LYS A 120 -18.54 0.25 1.13
CA LYS A 120 -19.49 0.93 2.01
C LYS A 120 -20.91 0.37 1.83
N ARG A 121 -21.35 0.15 0.60
CA ARG A 121 -22.66 -0.46 0.32
C ARG A 121 -22.78 -1.85 0.94
N TRP A 122 -21.78 -2.72 0.78
CA TRP A 122 -21.82 -4.06 1.39
C TRP A 122 -21.91 -4.00 2.92
N LEU A 123 -21.20 -3.05 3.54
CA LEU A 123 -21.26 -2.81 4.98
C LEU A 123 -22.62 -2.26 5.43
N ASP A 124 -23.19 -1.30 4.70
CA ASP A 124 -24.51 -0.72 4.99
C ASP A 124 -25.64 -1.76 4.87
N GLU A 125 -25.52 -2.67 3.89
CA GLU A 125 -26.49 -3.75 3.63
C GLU A 125 -26.36 -4.92 4.62
N GLY A 126 -25.29 -4.97 5.42
CA GLY A 126 -25.01 -6.10 6.31
C GLY A 126 -24.76 -7.40 5.54
N ARG A 127 -24.19 -7.31 4.33
CA ARG A 127 -23.84 -8.47 3.52
C ARG A 127 -22.86 -9.37 4.28
N GLU A 128 -22.99 -10.69 4.14
CA GLU A 128 -22.00 -11.62 4.69
C GLU A 128 -20.74 -11.68 3.80
N PHE A 129 -19.61 -11.26 4.36
CA PHE A 129 -18.26 -11.40 3.80
C PHE A 129 -17.22 -11.25 4.91
N THR A 130 -15.98 -11.66 4.68
CA THR A 130 -14.86 -11.38 5.59
C THR A 130 -14.21 -10.07 5.20
N LEU A 131 -14.13 -9.11 6.12
CA LEU A 131 -13.34 -7.90 5.96
C LEU A 131 -12.02 -8.09 6.71
N LEU A 132 -10.89 -8.10 6.01
CA LEU A 132 -9.59 -8.47 6.59
C LEU A 132 -8.63 -7.27 6.65
N ASP A 133 -8.20 -6.91 7.86
CA ASP A 133 -7.14 -5.93 8.04
C ASP A 133 -5.77 -6.59 7.85
N THR A 134 -5.05 -6.18 6.80
CA THR A 134 -3.71 -6.73 6.49
C THR A 134 -2.59 -5.92 7.15
N ARG A 135 -2.94 -4.95 8.01
CA ARG A 135 -1.96 -4.10 8.68
C ARG A 135 -1.36 -4.77 9.90
N ASN A 136 -0.33 -4.14 10.46
CA ASN A 136 0.28 -4.63 11.68
C ASN A 136 -0.61 -4.26 12.88
N ASP A 137 -0.51 -5.03 13.95
CA ASP A 137 -1.25 -4.91 15.21
C ASP A 137 -1.30 -3.47 15.76
N TYR A 138 -0.20 -2.72 15.67
CA TYR A 138 -0.14 -1.33 16.15
C TYR A 138 -1.01 -0.38 15.32
N GLU A 139 -1.17 -0.63 14.02
CA GLU A 139 -2.02 0.17 13.12
C GLU A 139 -3.49 -0.13 13.38
N VAL A 140 -3.82 -1.41 13.63
CA VAL A 140 -5.18 -1.85 13.98
C VAL A 140 -5.61 -1.21 15.31
N ARG A 141 -4.72 -1.18 16.31
CA ARG A 141 -4.98 -0.52 17.61
C ARG A 141 -5.28 0.98 17.51
N LEU A 142 -4.75 1.66 16.50
CA LEU A 142 -5.02 3.09 16.27
C LEU A 142 -6.39 3.32 15.63
N GLY A 143 -6.89 2.33 14.89
CA GLY A 143 -8.23 2.37 14.31
C GLY A 143 -8.37 1.40 13.16
N SER A 144 -9.56 0.84 12.97
CA SER A 144 -9.89 -0.10 11.89
C SER A 144 -11.40 -0.11 11.61
N PHE A 145 -11.83 -0.81 10.56
CA PHE A 145 -13.24 -1.04 10.31
C PHE A 145 -13.85 -1.89 11.44
N ALA A 146 -15.03 -1.52 11.91
CA ALA A 146 -15.66 -2.13 13.09
C ALA A 146 -15.91 -3.64 12.96
N GLN A 147 -16.08 -4.14 11.73
CA GLN A 147 -16.33 -5.54 11.40
C GLN A 147 -15.08 -6.27 10.88
N ALA A 148 -13.92 -5.62 10.88
CA ALA A 148 -12.70 -6.22 10.35
C ALA A 148 -12.15 -7.31 11.27
N GLU A 149 -11.72 -8.42 10.66
CA GLU A 149 -10.89 -9.43 11.28
C GLU A 149 -9.44 -8.92 11.36
N ASP A 150 -8.83 -9.06 12.54
CA ASP A 150 -7.42 -8.78 12.81
C ASP A 150 -6.65 -10.09 12.92
N LEU A 151 -5.59 -10.23 12.13
CA LEU A 151 -4.70 -11.40 12.18
C LEU A 151 -3.68 -11.33 13.33
N HIS A 152 -3.66 -10.23 14.08
CA HIS A 152 -2.78 -9.98 15.22
C HIS A 152 -1.28 -10.11 14.85
N ILE A 153 -0.92 -9.70 13.64
CA ILE A 153 0.45 -9.77 13.13
C ILE A 153 1.26 -8.54 13.57
N ALA A 154 2.45 -8.76 14.13
CA ALA A 154 3.39 -7.68 14.43
C ALA A 154 4.07 -7.12 13.16
N SER A 155 4.10 -7.93 12.09
CA SER A 155 4.69 -7.58 10.81
C SER A 155 4.00 -8.31 9.67
N PHE A 156 3.87 -7.65 8.52
CA PHE A 156 3.34 -8.24 7.29
C PHE A 156 4.08 -9.51 6.83
N ARG A 157 5.32 -9.73 7.29
CA ARG A 157 6.04 -11.00 7.06
C ARG A 157 5.34 -12.23 7.65
N GLN A 158 4.53 -12.04 8.67
CA GLN A 158 3.77 -13.09 9.35
C GLN A 158 2.42 -13.36 8.68
N PHE A 159 2.01 -12.51 7.71
CA PHE A 159 0.74 -12.65 7.01
C PHE A 159 0.56 -14.05 6.38
N PRO A 160 1.57 -14.64 5.71
CA PRO A 160 1.41 -15.99 5.15
C PRO A 160 1.09 -17.08 6.18
N GLU A 161 1.78 -17.09 7.33
CA GLU A 161 1.48 -18.06 8.39
C GLU A 161 0.14 -17.76 9.05
N ALA A 162 -0.22 -16.49 9.25
CA ALA A 162 -1.49 -16.11 9.88
C ALA A 162 -2.71 -16.53 9.04
N VAL A 163 -2.62 -16.40 7.72
CA VAL A 163 -3.66 -16.86 6.78
C VAL A 163 -3.89 -18.37 6.86
N GLU A 164 -2.84 -19.16 7.12
CA GLU A 164 -2.97 -20.61 7.27
C GLU A 164 -3.76 -21.01 8.52
N GLN A 165 -3.80 -20.14 9.53
CA GLN A 165 -4.56 -20.35 10.77
C GLN A 165 -6.02 -19.90 10.67
N MET A 166 -6.42 -19.26 9.56
CA MET A 166 -7.82 -18.86 9.36
C MET A 166 -8.72 -20.11 9.24
N PRO A 167 -9.96 -20.04 9.75
CA PRO A 167 -10.93 -21.12 9.61
C PRO A 167 -11.13 -21.52 8.14
N SER A 168 -11.32 -22.82 7.88
CA SER A 168 -11.51 -23.31 6.51
C SER A 168 -12.68 -22.68 5.80
N GLU A 169 -13.74 -22.35 6.54
CA GLU A 169 -14.98 -21.76 6.06
C GLU A 169 -14.77 -20.34 5.53
N ALA A 170 -13.69 -19.65 5.95
CA ALA A 170 -13.33 -18.33 5.42
C ALA A 170 -12.97 -18.39 3.93
N ARG A 171 -12.58 -19.56 3.41
CA ARG A 171 -12.22 -19.74 1.99
C ARG A 171 -13.42 -19.74 1.05
N ASP A 172 -14.60 -20.03 1.58
CA ASP A 172 -15.85 -20.16 0.81
C ASP A 172 -16.67 -18.86 0.77
N LYS A 173 -16.28 -17.83 1.54
CA LYS A 173 -16.94 -16.52 1.56
C LYS A 173 -16.14 -15.50 0.75
N PRO A 174 -16.81 -14.46 0.21
CA PRO A 174 -16.11 -13.28 -0.28
C PRO A 174 -15.25 -12.69 0.84
N LEU A 175 -14.01 -12.36 0.51
CA LEU A 175 -13.04 -11.76 1.40
C LEU A 175 -12.59 -10.43 0.79
N VAL A 176 -12.74 -9.34 1.53
CA VAL A 176 -12.24 -8.01 1.16
C VAL A 176 -11.08 -7.66 2.08
N MET A 177 -9.90 -7.42 1.52
CA MET A 177 -8.76 -6.92 2.28
C MET A 177 -8.62 -5.42 2.17
N PHE A 178 -8.02 -4.85 3.21
CA PHE A 178 -7.56 -3.47 3.15
C PHE A 178 -6.24 -3.30 3.91
N CYS A 179 -5.54 -2.23 3.56
CA CYS A 179 -4.46 -1.63 4.35
C CYS A 179 -4.50 -0.12 4.14
N THR A 180 -3.51 0.60 4.64
CA THR A 180 -3.48 2.07 4.58
C THR A 180 -3.58 2.60 3.15
N GLY A 181 -2.77 2.06 2.22
CA GLY A 181 -2.64 2.61 0.87
C GLY A 181 -2.76 1.62 -0.28
N GLY A 182 -2.99 0.33 -0.01
CA GLY A 182 -3.21 -0.73 -1.02
C GLY A 182 -2.06 -1.74 -1.18
N ILE A 183 -0.80 -1.31 -1.02
CA ILE A 183 0.39 -2.12 -1.39
C ILE A 183 0.47 -3.53 -0.76
N ARG A 184 0.02 -3.71 0.50
CA ARG A 184 0.01 -5.03 1.15
C ARG A 184 -1.01 -5.96 0.51
N CYS A 185 -2.18 -5.43 0.18
CA CYS A 185 -3.28 -6.19 -0.42
C CYS A 185 -2.89 -6.70 -1.82
N GLU A 186 -2.03 -5.97 -2.55
CA GLU A 186 -1.55 -6.40 -3.85
C GLU A 186 -0.73 -7.69 -3.79
N LYS A 187 0.06 -7.87 -2.71
CA LYS A 187 0.79 -9.12 -2.41
C LYS A 187 -0.09 -10.18 -1.75
N ALA A 188 -0.95 -9.78 -0.84
CA ALA A 188 -1.80 -10.69 -0.10
C ALA A 188 -2.81 -11.42 -1.01
N SER A 189 -3.31 -10.75 -2.05
CA SER A 189 -4.32 -11.31 -2.97
C SER A 189 -3.88 -12.60 -3.66
N PRO A 190 -2.76 -12.63 -4.42
CA PRO A 190 -2.30 -13.87 -5.06
C PRO A 190 -1.99 -14.96 -4.04
N LEU A 191 -1.48 -14.61 -2.85
CA LEU A 191 -1.22 -15.59 -1.79
C LEU A 191 -2.52 -16.24 -1.29
N LEU A 192 -3.55 -15.46 -0.98
CA LEU A 192 -4.86 -16.00 -0.56
C LEU A 192 -5.48 -16.90 -1.63
N LEU A 193 -5.41 -16.49 -2.90
CA LEU A 193 -5.89 -17.30 -4.02
C LEU A 193 -5.14 -18.64 -4.12
N GLN A 194 -3.81 -18.63 -3.94
CA GLN A 194 -3.01 -19.87 -3.85
C GLN A 194 -3.37 -20.73 -2.63
N LYS A 195 -3.81 -20.12 -1.53
CA LYS A 195 -4.27 -20.81 -0.30
C LYS A 195 -5.74 -21.27 -0.38
N GLY A 196 -6.38 -21.13 -1.54
CA GLY A 196 -7.70 -21.70 -1.83
C GLY A 196 -8.89 -20.80 -1.48
N PHE A 197 -8.67 -19.51 -1.17
CA PHE A 197 -9.75 -18.54 -1.06
C PHE A 197 -10.34 -18.27 -2.45
N ARG A 198 -11.67 -18.36 -2.59
CA ARG A 198 -12.31 -18.34 -3.92
C ARG A 198 -12.56 -16.92 -4.45
N GLU A 199 -12.97 -16.01 -3.57
CA GLU A 199 -13.39 -14.65 -3.91
C GLU A 199 -12.59 -13.65 -3.06
N VAL A 200 -11.44 -13.21 -3.58
CA VAL A 200 -10.52 -12.30 -2.88
C VAL A 200 -10.53 -10.94 -3.55
N TYR A 201 -11.02 -9.93 -2.82
CA TYR A 201 -11.04 -8.53 -3.24
C TYR A 201 -10.06 -7.71 -2.40
N GLN A 202 -9.59 -6.62 -2.97
CA GLN A 202 -8.82 -5.60 -2.26
C GLN A 202 -9.48 -4.24 -2.39
N LEU A 203 -9.53 -3.49 -1.29
CA LEU A 203 -10.04 -2.12 -1.28
C LEU A 203 -9.16 -1.23 -2.15
N ASP A 204 -9.76 -0.69 -3.22
CA ASP A 204 -9.06 0.17 -4.16
C ASP A 204 -8.51 1.42 -3.46
N GLY A 205 -7.20 1.62 -3.55
CA GLY A 205 -6.48 2.71 -2.87
C GLY A 205 -6.42 2.63 -1.33
N GLY A 206 -6.92 1.55 -0.72
CA GLY A 206 -6.88 1.35 0.74
C GLY A 206 -7.73 2.35 1.54
N ILE A 207 -7.44 2.44 2.84
CA ILE A 207 -8.17 3.29 3.80
C ILE A 207 -8.16 4.76 3.38
N LEU A 208 -7.02 5.26 2.87
CA LEU A 208 -6.89 6.68 2.50
C LEU A 208 -7.89 7.06 1.40
N LYS A 209 -7.99 6.27 0.32
CA LYS A 209 -8.95 6.52 -0.77
C LYS A 209 -10.40 6.29 -0.30
N TYR A 210 -10.62 5.40 0.66
CA TYR A 210 -11.94 5.23 1.29
C TYR A 210 -12.38 6.51 2.01
N PHE A 211 -11.51 7.09 2.83
CA PHE A 211 -11.80 8.35 3.53
C PHE A 211 -12.09 9.51 2.57
N GLU A 212 -11.31 9.62 1.50
CA GLU A 212 -11.54 10.63 0.45
C GLU A 212 -12.90 10.46 -0.23
N ALA A 213 -13.31 9.22 -0.49
CA ALA A 213 -14.48 8.90 -1.29
C ALA A 213 -15.80 8.89 -0.49
N VAL A 214 -15.77 8.40 0.76
CA VAL A 214 -16.98 8.15 1.55
C VAL A 214 -16.85 8.51 3.04
N GLY A 215 -15.77 9.20 3.43
CA GLY A 215 -15.51 9.54 4.83
C GLY A 215 -15.12 8.33 5.68
N ASP A 216 -15.36 8.42 6.98
CA ASP A 216 -14.98 7.42 7.99
C ASP A 216 -16.09 6.39 8.27
N ALA A 217 -17.05 6.22 7.35
CA ALA A 217 -18.14 5.28 7.51
C ALA A 217 -17.64 3.87 7.89
N HIS A 218 -18.21 3.29 8.95
CA HIS A 218 -17.83 1.99 9.53
C HIS A 218 -16.40 1.88 10.10
N PHE A 219 -15.58 2.92 9.96
CA PHE A 219 -14.26 3.00 10.57
C PHE A 219 -14.35 3.49 12.01
N ARG A 220 -13.48 2.99 12.89
CA ARG A 220 -13.37 3.42 14.29
C ARG A 220 -11.91 3.67 14.65
N GLY A 221 -11.65 4.80 15.31
CA GLY A 221 -10.33 5.23 15.76
C GLY A 221 -9.83 6.44 15.00
#